data_AF-A0A2T2QZF7-F1
#
_entry.id   AF-A0A2T2QZF7-F1
#
_cell.length_a   1.000
_cell.length_b   1.000
_cell.length_c   1.000
_cell.angle_alpha   90.00
_cell.angle_beta   90.00
_cell.angle_gamma   90.00
#
_symmetry.space_group_name_H-M   'P 1'
#
loop_
_entity.id
_entity.type
_entity.pdbx_description
1 polymer ?
#
loop_
_entity_poly.entity_id
_entity_poly.type
_entity_poly.pdbx_seq_one_letter_code
_entity_poly.pdbx_strand_id
1 'polypeptide(L)'
;GSSPENSSAKENVGREEKQKPAISEISVQDYEIAQIRQKRSGDAFYDGSLRSVGRALEKVVRKESPVHVEEAARRAMNRWGFSQLGSRIKSRMSDAVSALTSRGMIDRRGDYLWKPGMDTPAVRTRDVPGHSFDTDKIPPAEIRQAVRLLLKHRAPLLEDQIPKETVRLLGFQRAGKTLRSSVEEAVEGLIDGGEIVPGGYGLKLAEETP
;
A
#
# COMPACT_ATOMS: atom_id res chain seq x y z
N GLY A 1 -64.51 21.59 -35.06
CA GLY A 1 -64.55 20.12 -35.24
C GLY A 1 -63.14 19.62 -35.36
N SER A 2 -62.81 18.65 -34.52
CA SER A 2 -61.78 17.59 -34.66
C SER A 2 -60.37 17.92 -35.16
N SER A 3 -59.42 17.73 -34.22
CA SER A 3 -58.05 17.17 -34.30
C SER A 3 -57.82 16.10 -35.42
N PRO A 4 -56.59 15.59 -35.72
CA PRO A 4 -55.46 15.44 -34.76
C PRO A 4 -53.98 15.40 -35.28
N GLU A 5 -53.08 15.45 -34.27
CA GLU A 5 -51.85 14.64 -34.06
C GLU A 5 -50.75 14.54 -35.12
N ASN A 6 -49.49 14.81 -34.71
CA ASN A 6 -48.53 13.77 -34.28
C ASN A 6 -47.19 14.44 -33.86
N SER A 7 -46.90 14.57 -32.57
CA SER A 7 -46.02 13.71 -31.75
C SER A 7 -44.63 13.42 -32.33
N SER A 8 -43.61 13.99 -31.69
CA SER A 8 -42.37 13.27 -31.34
C SER A 8 -41.62 14.08 -30.27
N ALA A 9 -42.19 14.10 -29.06
CA ALA A 9 -41.43 14.48 -27.87
C ALA A 9 -40.37 13.39 -27.63
N LYS A 10 -39.11 13.72 -27.86
CA LYS A 10 -37.98 12.88 -27.46
C LYS A 10 -37.92 12.88 -25.94
N GLU A 11 -38.31 11.76 -25.34
CA GLU A 11 -38.04 11.48 -23.92
C GLU A 11 -36.52 11.41 -23.72
N ASN A 12 -35.98 12.49 -23.16
CA ASN A 12 -34.61 12.53 -22.69
C ASN A 12 -34.60 11.86 -21.31
N VAL A 13 -34.49 10.53 -21.28
CA VAL A 13 -34.31 9.77 -20.04
C VAL A 13 -32.89 10.05 -19.54
N GLY A 14 -32.76 11.12 -18.77
CA GLY A 14 -31.58 11.38 -17.97
C GLY A 14 -31.41 10.25 -16.96
N ARG A 15 -30.48 9.32 -17.23
CA ARG A 15 -29.94 8.46 -16.17
C ARG A 15 -29.32 9.39 -15.13
N GLU A 16 -29.88 9.42 -13.94
CA GLU A 16 -29.22 9.97 -12.76
C GLU A 16 -27.89 9.21 -12.58
N GLU A 17 -26.79 9.79 -13.04
CA GLU A 17 -25.46 9.36 -12.64
C GLU A 17 -25.37 9.58 -11.13
N LYS A 18 -25.65 8.54 -10.33
CA LYS A 18 -25.34 8.54 -8.91
C LYS A 18 -23.87 8.94 -8.78
N GLN A 19 -23.62 10.12 -8.19
CA GLN A 19 -22.28 10.66 -8.02
C GLN A 19 -21.42 9.62 -7.29
N LYS A 20 -20.35 9.16 -7.95
CA LYS A 20 -19.40 8.22 -7.34
C LYS A 20 -18.79 8.89 -6.12
N PRO A 21 -18.60 8.15 -5.01
CA PRO A 21 -18.00 8.73 -3.80
C PRO A 21 -16.65 9.37 -4.12
N ALA A 22 -16.34 10.47 -3.45
CA ALA A 22 -15.04 11.10 -3.60
C ALA A 22 -13.94 10.18 -3.00
N ILE A 23 -12.69 10.27 -3.47
CA ILE A 23 -11.58 9.47 -2.90
C ILE A 23 -11.45 9.68 -1.39
N SER A 24 -11.71 10.91 -0.92
CA SER A 24 -11.69 11.27 0.52
C SER A 24 -12.75 10.56 1.35
N GLU A 25 -13.78 9.98 0.74
CA GLU A 25 -14.85 9.25 1.42
C GLU A 25 -14.55 7.75 1.56
N ILE A 26 -13.52 7.25 0.87
CA ILE A 26 -13.06 5.86 1.01
C ILE A 26 -12.23 5.76 2.28
N SER A 27 -12.76 5.07 3.30
CA SER A 27 -12.05 4.86 4.56
C SER A 27 -10.86 3.92 4.38
N VAL A 28 -9.68 4.38 4.79
CA VAL A 28 -8.42 3.62 4.85
C VAL A 28 -7.75 3.83 6.20
N GLN A 29 -6.85 2.93 6.59
CA GLN A 29 -6.13 3.05 7.86
C GLN A 29 -5.00 4.07 7.74
N ASP A 30 -4.67 4.78 8.81
CA ASP A 30 -3.47 5.62 8.81
C ASP A 30 -2.20 4.75 8.92
N TYR A 31 -1.16 5.12 8.19
CA TYR A 31 0.15 4.49 8.33
C TYR A 31 0.78 4.91 9.66
N GLU A 32 0.99 3.94 10.56
CA GLU A 32 1.61 4.20 11.85
C GLU A 32 3.11 3.87 11.86
N ILE A 33 3.94 4.91 11.99
CA ILE A 33 5.40 4.76 12.07
C ILE A 33 5.80 4.21 13.45
N ALA A 34 6.59 3.14 13.47
CA ALA A 34 7.13 2.55 14.68
C ALA A 34 8.08 3.50 15.39
N GLN A 35 7.69 3.91 16.59
CA GLN A 35 8.48 4.79 17.45
C GLN A 35 9.50 3.98 18.27
N ILE A 36 10.74 3.89 17.76
CA ILE A 36 11.85 3.21 18.43
C ILE A 36 12.66 4.22 19.24
N ARG A 37 12.47 4.20 20.57
CA ARG A 37 13.25 5.05 21.49
C ARG A 37 14.71 4.59 21.56
N GLN A 38 15.64 5.54 21.43
CA GLN A 38 17.04 5.34 21.75
C GLN A 38 17.17 4.92 23.21
N LYS A 39 17.89 3.82 23.47
CA LYS A 39 18.21 3.37 24.84
C LYS A 39 19.61 2.79 24.98
N ARG A 40 20.41 2.80 23.90
CA ARG A 40 21.75 2.20 23.86
C ARG A 40 22.69 3.10 23.05
N SER A 41 23.99 3.00 23.32
CA SER A 41 25.05 3.64 22.53
C SER A 41 25.28 2.90 21.21
N GLY A 42 25.96 3.53 20.26
CA GLY A 42 26.36 2.90 19.00
C GLY A 42 27.23 1.66 19.20
N ASP A 43 28.18 1.67 20.12
CA ASP A 43 29.07 0.52 20.37
C ASP A 43 28.29 -0.73 20.79
N ALA A 44 27.25 -0.57 21.60
CA ALA A 44 26.36 -1.64 22.01
C ALA A 44 25.56 -2.27 20.86
N PHE A 45 25.58 -1.69 19.65
CA PHE A 45 25.06 -2.33 18.44
C PHE A 45 26.06 -3.33 17.87
N TYR A 46 27.33 -2.93 17.78
CA TYR A 46 28.40 -3.73 17.19
C TYR A 46 28.82 -4.88 18.10
N ASP A 47 28.94 -4.60 19.41
CA ASP A 47 29.35 -5.60 20.41
C ASP A 47 28.17 -6.43 20.92
N GLY A 48 26.95 -5.91 20.80
CA GLY A 48 25.73 -6.56 21.28
C GLY A 48 25.30 -7.74 20.40
N SER A 49 24.53 -8.69 20.94
CA SER A 49 24.06 -9.85 20.16
C SER A 49 23.08 -9.48 19.03
N LEU A 50 23.09 -10.27 17.94
CA LEU A 50 22.09 -10.18 16.86
C LEU A 50 20.65 -10.29 17.37
N ARG A 51 20.41 -11.01 18.48
CA ARG A 51 19.10 -11.08 19.14
C ARG A 51 18.59 -9.69 19.55
N SER A 52 19.47 -8.79 19.99
CA SER A 52 19.08 -7.43 20.37
C SER A 52 18.68 -6.58 19.16
N VAL A 53 19.35 -6.78 18.02
CA VAL A 53 19.02 -6.19 16.72
C VAL A 53 17.68 -6.71 16.22
N GLY A 54 17.51 -8.03 16.24
CA GLY A 54 16.26 -8.69 15.86
C GLY A 54 15.05 -8.20 16.68
N ARG A 55 15.19 -8.03 18.00
CA ARG A 55 14.12 -7.48 18.84
C ARG A 55 13.71 -6.04 18.46
N ALA A 56 14.61 -5.24 17.88
CA ALA A 56 14.25 -3.91 17.40
C ALA A 56 13.49 -4.02 16.06
N LEU A 57 13.97 -4.85 15.14
CA LEU A 57 13.32 -5.10 13.85
C LEU A 57 11.91 -5.70 14.02
N GLU A 58 11.76 -6.71 14.87
CA GLU A 58 10.47 -7.36 15.15
C GLU A 58 9.43 -6.35 15.64
N LYS A 59 9.83 -5.38 16.48
CA LYS A 59 8.94 -4.31 16.94
C LYS A 59 8.46 -3.42 15.80
N VAL A 60 9.34 -3.13 14.84
CA VAL A 60 8.98 -2.36 13.65
C VAL A 60 8.03 -3.17 12.78
N VAL A 61 8.38 -4.42 12.44
CA VAL A 61 7.53 -5.30 11.62
C VAL A 61 6.15 -5.50 12.25
N ARG A 62 6.07 -5.68 13.56
CA ARG A 62 4.78 -5.82 14.25
C ARG A 62 3.84 -4.63 14.02
N LYS A 63 4.39 -3.43 13.87
CA LYS A 63 3.62 -2.19 13.71
C LYS A 63 3.42 -1.81 12.24
N GLU A 64 4.46 -1.96 11.42
CA GLU A 64 4.52 -1.44 10.06
C GLU A 64 4.34 -2.51 8.98
N SER A 65 4.21 -3.80 9.32
CA SER A 65 4.04 -4.87 8.34
C SER A 65 2.84 -4.64 7.41
N PRO A 66 2.99 -4.85 6.10
CA PRO A 66 4.25 -5.08 5.39
C PRO A 66 5.10 -3.81 5.31
N VAL A 67 6.41 -3.94 5.53
CA VAL A 67 7.36 -2.82 5.53
C VAL A 67 8.62 -3.18 4.75
N HIS A 68 9.16 -2.24 3.97
CA HIS A 68 10.40 -2.46 3.23
C HIS A 68 11.59 -2.68 4.18
N VAL A 69 12.51 -3.59 3.84
CA VAL A 69 13.66 -3.97 4.68
C VAL A 69 14.51 -2.76 5.12
N GLU A 70 14.76 -1.82 4.20
CA GLU A 70 15.52 -0.61 4.53
C GLU A 70 14.77 0.33 5.48
N GLU A 71 13.46 0.47 5.32
CA GLU A 71 12.65 1.30 6.23
C GLU A 71 12.65 0.67 7.62
N ALA A 72 12.44 -0.64 7.71
CA ALA A 72 12.52 -1.36 8.97
C ALA A 72 13.88 -1.18 9.66
N ALA A 73 14.97 -1.27 8.90
CA ALA A 73 16.32 -1.03 9.41
C ALA A 73 16.51 0.41 9.91
N ARG A 74 16.03 1.43 9.17
CA ARG A 74 16.08 2.84 9.58
C ARG A 74 15.31 3.11 10.87
N ARG A 75 14.13 2.51 11.05
CA ARG A 75 13.40 2.63 12.32
C ARG A 75 14.13 1.91 13.44
N ALA A 76 14.64 0.70 13.19
CA ALA A 76 15.28 -0.12 14.21
C ALA A 76 16.59 0.49 14.73
N MET A 77 17.42 1.09 13.85
CA MET A 77 18.73 1.66 14.23
C MET A 77 18.63 2.86 15.18
N ASN A 78 17.48 3.55 15.23
CA ASN A 78 17.21 4.62 16.20
C ASN A 78 17.40 4.14 17.65
N ARG A 79 17.24 2.83 17.91
CA ARG A 79 17.49 2.23 19.22
C ARG A 79 18.90 2.51 19.75
N TRP A 80 19.88 2.62 18.85
CA TRP A 80 21.28 2.90 19.14
C TRP A 80 21.71 4.33 18.77
N GLY A 81 20.77 5.19 18.38
CA GLY A 81 21.03 6.61 18.11
C GLY A 81 21.76 6.88 16.80
N PHE A 82 21.81 5.93 15.88
CA PHE A 82 22.40 6.16 14.56
C PHE A 82 21.49 7.02 13.70
N SER A 83 22.07 7.97 12.95
CA SER A 83 21.35 8.82 11.99
C SER A 83 21.45 8.31 10.55
N GLN A 84 22.44 7.47 10.24
CA GLN A 84 22.74 7.00 8.88
C GLN A 84 22.84 5.48 8.80
N LEU A 85 22.17 4.90 7.79
CA LEU A 85 22.18 3.46 7.54
C LEU A 85 23.40 3.07 6.69
N GLY A 86 24.59 3.12 7.30
CA GLY A 86 25.86 2.75 6.66
C GLY A 86 26.00 1.24 6.40
N SER A 87 26.98 0.85 5.59
CA SER A 87 27.17 -0.54 5.12
C SER A 87 27.25 -1.57 6.25
N ARG A 88 28.01 -1.28 7.32
CA ARG A 88 28.13 -2.17 8.49
C ARG A 88 26.81 -2.34 9.24
N ILE A 89 26.01 -1.28 9.35
CA ILE A 89 24.68 -1.33 9.97
C ILE A 89 23.72 -2.12 9.07
N LYS A 90 23.73 -1.87 7.74
CA LYS A 90 22.94 -2.64 6.77
C LYS A 90 23.23 -4.14 6.87
N SER A 91 24.50 -4.52 6.86
CA SER A 91 24.92 -5.93 6.96
C SER A 91 24.37 -6.58 8.23
N ARG A 92 24.57 -5.95 9.39
CA ARG A 92 24.12 -6.50 10.66
C ARG A 92 22.59 -6.56 10.78
N MET A 93 21.87 -5.61 10.20
CA MET A 93 20.40 -5.64 10.11
C MET A 93 19.95 -6.79 9.20
N SER A 94 20.63 -7.03 8.08
CA SER A 94 20.36 -8.15 7.17
C SER A 94 20.57 -9.51 7.86
N ASP A 95 21.66 -9.65 8.63
CA ASP A 95 21.93 -10.85 9.42
C ASP A 95 20.81 -11.09 10.45
N ALA A 96 20.34 -10.02 11.11
CA ALA A 96 19.25 -10.10 12.07
C ALA A 96 17.90 -10.45 11.41
N VAL A 97 17.59 -9.89 10.24
CA VAL A 97 16.42 -10.28 9.43
C VAL A 97 16.47 -11.77 9.10
N SER A 98 17.62 -12.24 8.60
CA SER A 98 17.81 -13.65 8.22
C SER A 98 17.62 -14.58 9.42
N ALA A 99 18.13 -14.20 10.60
CA ALA A 99 17.95 -14.94 11.84
C ALA A 99 16.50 -14.92 12.38
N LEU A 100 15.73 -13.86 12.12
CA LEU A 100 14.31 -13.80 12.51
C LEU A 100 13.46 -14.66 11.57
N THR A 101 13.72 -14.59 10.26
CA THR A 101 13.00 -15.38 9.25
C THR A 101 13.23 -16.88 9.42
N SER A 102 14.48 -17.32 9.67
CA SER A 102 14.77 -18.73 9.93
C SER A 102 14.10 -19.29 11.19
N ARG A 103 13.69 -18.41 12.11
CA ARG A 103 12.97 -18.77 13.34
C ARG A 103 11.45 -18.60 13.22
N GLY A 104 10.94 -18.19 12.06
CA GLY A 104 9.51 -17.93 11.86
C GLY A 104 8.97 -16.73 12.65
N MET A 105 9.84 -15.82 13.10
CA MET A 105 9.42 -14.63 13.88
C MET A 105 8.93 -13.49 12.98
N ILE A 106 9.37 -13.47 11.72
CA ILE A 106 8.90 -12.58 10.64
C ILE A 106 8.95 -13.35 9.33
N ASP A 107 8.10 -13.00 8.38
CA ASP A 107 8.18 -13.52 7.02
C ASP A 107 8.87 -12.49 6.11
N ARG A 108 9.68 -12.97 5.16
CA ARG A 108 10.29 -12.12 4.13
C ARG A 108 9.75 -12.51 2.76
N ARG A 109 9.17 -11.54 2.05
CA ARG A 109 8.64 -11.69 0.68
C ARG A 109 9.31 -10.62 -0.19
N GLY A 110 10.33 -11.01 -0.95
CA GLY A 110 11.20 -10.07 -1.65
C GLY A 110 11.90 -9.11 -0.66
N ASP A 111 11.74 -7.80 -0.89
CA ASP A 111 12.31 -6.75 -0.05
C ASP A 111 11.36 -6.24 1.05
N TYR A 112 10.30 -7.00 1.33
CA TYR A 112 9.30 -6.65 2.34
C TYR A 112 9.30 -7.65 3.49
N LEU A 113 9.22 -7.10 4.70
CA LEU A 113 9.10 -7.83 5.95
C LEU A 113 7.65 -7.82 6.42
N TRP A 114 7.18 -9.00 6.81
CA TRP A 114 5.80 -9.29 7.13
C TRP A 114 5.68 -9.88 8.54
N LYS A 115 4.56 -9.61 9.19
CA LYS A 115 4.11 -10.38 10.35
C LYS A 115 3.88 -11.83 9.92
N PRO A 116 4.30 -12.83 10.72
CA PRO A 116 4.02 -14.23 10.42
C PRO A 116 2.54 -14.47 10.21
N GLY A 117 2.19 -15.19 9.15
CA GLY A 117 0.81 -15.57 8.83
C GLY A 117 -0.09 -14.44 8.32
N MET A 118 0.48 -13.26 8.00
CA MET A 118 -0.27 -12.20 7.32
C MET A 118 -0.24 -12.42 5.81
N ASP A 119 -1.40 -12.65 5.20
CA ASP A 119 -1.51 -12.81 3.75
C ASP A 119 -1.98 -11.55 3.03
N THR A 120 -3.00 -10.89 3.58
CA THR A 120 -3.59 -9.69 3.00
C THR A 120 -3.32 -8.47 3.88
N PRO A 121 -2.57 -7.46 3.40
CA PRO A 121 -2.37 -6.23 4.14
C PRO A 121 -3.57 -5.30 4.04
N ALA A 122 -3.81 -4.49 5.08
CA ALA A 122 -4.75 -3.37 4.96
C ALA A 122 -4.18 -2.26 4.08
N VAL A 123 -5.05 -1.52 3.39
CA VAL A 123 -4.68 -0.31 2.67
C VAL A 123 -4.42 0.80 3.69
N ARG A 124 -3.23 1.41 3.66
CA ARG A 124 -2.86 2.49 4.56
C ARG A 124 -2.55 3.78 3.81
N THR A 125 -3.11 4.88 4.28
CA THR A 125 -2.75 6.23 3.83
C THR A 125 -1.46 6.69 4.50
N ARG A 126 -0.57 7.29 3.72
CA ARG A 126 0.75 7.81 4.14
C ARG A 126 0.77 9.34 4.23
N ASP A 127 -0.39 9.97 4.39
CA ASP A 127 -0.50 11.40 4.67
C ASP A 127 -0.21 11.67 6.16
N VAL A 128 1.07 11.54 6.55
CA VAL A 128 1.52 11.73 7.93
C VAL A 128 2.24 13.07 8.04
N PRO A 129 1.73 14.04 8.83
CA PRO A 129 2.35 15.35 8.98
C PRO A 129 3.81 15.29 9.40
N GLY A 130 4.67 16.02 8.70
CA GLY A 130 6.10 16.08 9.00
C GLY A 130 6.89 14.83 8.61
N HIS A 131 6.28 13.88 7.90
CA HIS A 131 6.97 12.71 7.36
C HIS A 131 6.85 12.63 5.85
N SER A 132 7.96 12.30 5.19
CA SER A 132 7.99 12.00 3.76
C SER A 132 8.29 10.53 3.59
N PHE A 133 7.47 9.86 2.79
CA PHE A 133 7.64 8.44 2.47
C PHE A 133 8.27 8.28 1.09
N ASP A 134 9.17 7.31 0.98
CA ASP A 134 9.72 6.85 -0.28
C ASP A 134 8.64 6.06 -1.02
N THR A 135 8.12 6.62 -2.12
CA THR A 135 7.01 6.04 -2.89
C THR A 135 7.36 4.68 -3.50
N ASP A 136 8.65 4.41 -3.67
CA ASP A 136 9.16 3.22 -4.34
C ASP A 136 9.23 2.03 -3.36
N LYS A 137 8.95 2.29 -2.07
CA LYS A 137 8.97 1.31 -0.98
C LYS A 137 7.58 0.97 -0.46
N ILE A 138 6.55 1.28 -1.25
CA ILE A 138 5.18 0.85 -0.94
C ILE A 138 5.05 -0.63 -1.33
N PRO A 139 4.62 -1.50 -0.41
CA PRO A 139 4.47 -2.92 -0.69
C PRO A 139 3.53 -3.17 -1.89
N PRO A 140 3.94 -3.94 -2.91
CA PRO A 140 3.08 -4.24 -4.07
C PRO A 140 1.75 -4.89 -3.68
N ALA A 141 1.74 -5.70 -2.62
CA ALA A 141 0.52 -6.29 -2.08
C ALA A 141 -0.46 -5.23 -1.53
N GLU A 142 0.05 -4.16 -0.92
CA GLU A 142 -0.78 -3.05 -0.44
C GLU A 142 -1.31 -2.21 -1.60
N ILE A 143 -0.50 -2.02 -2.66
CA ILE A 143 -0.94 -1.38 -3.90
C ILE A 143 -2.08 -2.16 -4.55
N ARG A 144 -1.96 -3.49 -4.69
CA ARG A 144 -3.06 -4.33 -5.21
C ARG A 144 -4.32 -4.21 -4.37
N GLN A 145 -4.21 -4.18 -3.04
CA GLN A 145 -5.37 -3.96 -2.17
C GLN A 145 -5.98 -2.57 -2.34
N ALA A 146 -5.16 -1.53 -2.57
CA ALA A 146 -5.64 -0.19 -2.85
C ALA A 146 -6.41 -0.13 -4.18
N VAL A 147 -5.93 -0.80 -5.24
CA VAL A 147 -6.65 -0.92 -6.52
C VAL A 147 -7.99 -1.63 -6.34
N ARG A 148 -8.03 -2.76 -5.63
CA ARG A 148 -9.28 -3.47 -5.33
C ARG A 148 -10.25 -2.59 -4.56
N LEU A 149 -9.78 -1.91 -3.52
CA LEU A 149 -10.61 -1.04 -2.69
C LEU A 149 -11.16 0.14 -3.49
N LEU A 150 -10.36 0.73 -4.36
CA LEU A 150 -10.76 1.79 -5.26
C LEU A 150 -11.89 1.33 -6.20
N LEU A 151 -11.69 0.22 -6.91
CA LEU A 151 -12.67 -0.31 -7.85
C LEU A 151 -13.95 -0.75 -7.13
N LYS A 152 -13.86 -1.32 -5.93
CA LYS A 152 -15.05 -1.62 -5.12
C LYS A 152 -15.98 -0.42 -4.90
N HIS A 153 -15.41 0.78 -4.75
CA HIS A 153 -16.20 1.98 -4.43
C HIS A 153 -16.51 2.86 -5.64
N ARG A 154 -15.66 2.84 -6.67
CA ARG A 154 -15.72 3.82 -7.78
C ARG A 154 -15.81 3.20 -9.17
N ALA A 155 -15.75 1.87 -9.28
CA ALA A 155 -15.93 1.20 -10.56
C ALA A 155 -17.31 1.52 -11.18
N PRO A 156 -17.42 1.46 -12.52
CA PRO A 156 -16.32 1.20 -13.47
C PRO A 156 -15.42 2.43 -13.64
N LEU A 157 -14.10 2.28 -13.68
CA LEU A 157 -13.13 3.38 -13.88
C LEU A 157 -12.34 3.18 -15.18
N LEU A 158 -12.01 4.27 -15.88
CA LEU A 158 -11.08 4.17 -17.00
C LEU A 158 -9.69 3.76 -16.51
N GLU A 159 -8.98 2.98 -17.32
CA GLU A 159 -7.66 2.44 -16.98
C GLU A 159 -6.65 3.56 -16.64
N ASP A 160 -6.72 4.68 -17.36
CA ASP A 160 -5.85 5.86 -17.13
C ASP A 160 -6.15 6.63 -15.84
N GLN A 161 -7.35 6.45 -15.27
CA GLN A 161 -7.78 7.06 -14.01
C GLN A 161 -7.27 6.28 -12.78
N ILE A 162 -7.15 4.95 -12.88
CA ILE A 162 -6.82 4.07 -11.76
C ILE A 162 -5.49 4.44 -11.09
N PRO A 163 -4.38 4.68 -11.82
CA PRO A 163 -3.11 5.03 -11.19
C PRO A 163 -3.19 6.30 -10.34
N LYS A 164 -3.80 7.36 -10.89
CA LYS A 164 -3.92 8.66 -10.21
C LYS A 164 -4.76 8.56 -8.94
N GLU A 165 -5.85 7.81 -9.00
CA GLU A 165 -6.77 7.67 -7.88
C GLU A 165 -6.24 6.74 -6.78
N THR A 166 -5.57 5.64 -7.16
CA THR A 166 -4.91 4.72 -6.22
C THR A 166 -3.82 5.43 -5.43
N VAL A 167 -3.03 6.29 -6.09
CA VAL A 167 -1.97 7.08 -5.45
C VAL A 167 -2.53 8.06 -4.42
N ARG A 168 -3.67 8.68 -4.72
CA ARG A 168 -4.37 9.56 -3.76
C ARG A 168 -4.90 8.77 -2.57
N LEU A 169 -5.46 7.58 -2.80
CA LEU A 169 -5.93 6.68 -1.74
C LEU A 169 -4.80 6.26 -0.78
N LEU A 170 -3.58 6.11 -1.31
CA LEU A 170 -2.38 5.83 -0.52
C LEU A 170 -1.79 7.06 0.20
N GLY A 171 -2.42 8.23 0.09
CA GLY A 171 -2.02 9.47 0.78
C GLY A 171 -1.01 10.35 0.03
N PHE A 172 -0.80 10.11 -1.27
CA PHE A 172 0.15 10.91 -2.06
C PHE A 172 -0.58 11.86 -3.01
N GLN A 173 -0.11 13.11 -3.07
CA GLN A 173 -0.65 14.12 -3.98
C GLN A 173 -0.26 13.86 -5.44
N ARG A 174 0.92 13.27 -5.66
CA ARG A 174 1.48 12.95 -6.99
C ARG A 174 2.10 11.57 -6.97
N ALA A 175 2.00 10.88 -8.10
CA ALA A 175 2.71 9.64 -8.33
C ALA A 175 4.06 9.97 -8.99
N GLY A 176 5.16 9.50 -8.41
CA GLY A 176 6.40 9.37 -9.18
C GLY A 176 6.23 8.34 -10.29
N LYS A 177 7.15 8.32 -11.27
CA LYS A 177 7.14 7.35 -12.37
C LYS A 177 7.08 5.90 -11.84
N THR A 178 7.92 5.59 -10.85
CA THR A 178 8.00 4.25 -10.26
C THR A 178 6.67 3.80 -9.64
N LEU A 179 6.09 4.60 -8.75
CA LEU A 179 4.83 4.25 -8.10
C LEU A 179 3.68 4.11 -9.10
N ARG A 180 3.65 4.98 -10.13
CA ARG A 180 2.66 4.85 -11.20
C ARG A 180 2.79 3.49 -11.90
N SER A 181 4.01 3.12 -12.30
CA SER A 181 4.26 1.82 -12.93
C SER A 181 3.93 0.65 -12.01
N SER A 182 4.19 0.75 -10.71
CA SER A 182 3.78 -0.28 -9.74
C SER A 182 2.26 -0.42 -9.59
N VAL A 183 1.50 0.67 -9.78
CA VAL A 183 0.03 0.58 -9.85
C VAL A 183 -0.42 -0.05 -11.15
N GLU A 184 0.18 0.32 -12.28
CA GLU A 184 -0.12 -0.26 -13.60
C GLU A 184 0.14 -1.78 -13.59
N GLU A 185 1.30 -2.22 -13.10
CA GLU A 185 1.64 -3.65 -12.92
C GLU A 185 0.65 -4.36 -11.98
N ALA A 186 0.19 -3.68 -10.92
CA ALA A 186 -0.83 -4.21 -10.03
C ALA A 186 -2.19 -4.38 -10.73
N VAL A 187 -2.57 -3.47 -11.62
CA VAL A 187 -3.81 -3.56 -12.42
C VAL A 187 -3.70 -4.71 -13.41
N GLU A 188 -2.61 -4.79 -14.18
CA GLU A 188 -2.35 -5.87 -15.13
C GLU A 188 -2.41 -7.24 -14.44
N GLY A 189 -1.71 -7.42 -13.33
CA GLY A 189 -1.72 -8.68 -12.59
C GLY A 189 -3.10 -9.06 -12.03
N LEU A 190 -3.97 -8.09 -11.74
CA LEU A 190 -5.35 -8.34 -11.32
C LEU A 190 -6.29 -8.67 -12.49
N ILE A 191 -6.01 -8.15 -13.68
CA ILE A 191 -6.71 -8.53 -14.92
C ILE A 191 -6.33 -9.95 -15.31
N ASP A 192 -5.03 -10.27 -15.33
CA ASP A 192 -4.51 -11.61 -15.65
C ASP A 192 -5.02 -12.66 -14.65
N GLY A 193 -5.19 -12.27 -13.38
CA GLY A 193 -5.79 -13.11 -12.34
C GLY A 193 -7.31 -13.25 -12.44
N GLY A 194 -7.97 -12.55 -13.36
CA GLY A 194 -9.42 -12.57 -13.54
C GLY A 194 -10.22 -11.82 -12.47
N GLU A 195 -9.56 -11.06 -11.60
CA GLU A 195 -10.20 -10.29 -10.52
C GLU A 195 -10.74 -8.95 -11.02
N ILE A 196 -10.15 -8.38 -12.06
CA ILE A 196 -10.61 -7.18 -12.76
C ILE A 196 -11.06 -7.56 -14.16
N VAL A 197 -12.22 -7.06 -14.56
CA VAL A 197 -12.82 -7.31 -15.89
C VAL A 197 -13.33 -6.00 -16.50
N PRO A 198 -13.54 -5.95 -17.83
CA PRO A 198 -14.24 -4.83 -18.45
C PRO A 198 -15.65 -4.63 -17.85
N GLY A 199 -15.92 -3.44 -17.33
CA GLY A 199 -17.27 -2.92 -17.12
C GLY A 199 -17.67 -2.11 -18.36
N GLY A 200 -18.96 -1.98 -18.67
CA GLY A 200 -19.42 -1.40 -19.94
C GLY A 200 -18.71 -0.10 -20.40
N TYR A 201 -18.22 0.71 -19.45
CA TYR A 201 -17.25 1.78 -19.71
C TYR A 201 -16.14 1.82 -18.63
N GLY A 202 -15.03 1.10 -18.85
CA GLY A 202 -13.86 1.04 -17.95
C GLY A 202 -13.64 -0.35 -17.34
N LEU A 203 -12.90 -0.41 -16.24
CA LEU A 203 -12.59 -1.62 -15.49
C LEU A 203 -13.42 -1.69 -14.20
N LYS A 204 -13.85 -2.89 -13.82
CA LYS A 204 -14.54 -3.19 -12.56
C LYS A 204 -13.99 -4.47 -11.94
N LEU A 205 -14.29 -4.72 -10.67
CA LEU A 205 -14.06 -6.04 -10.08
C LEU A 205 -14.99 -7.07 -10.74
N ALA A 206 -14.49 -8.29 -10.92
CA ALA A 206 -15.33 -9.44 -11.23
C ALA A 206 -16.37 -9.63 -10.13
N GLU A 207 -17.58 -10.05 -10.50
CA GLU A 207 -18.57 -10.45 -9.50
C GLU A 207 -18.09 -11.74 -8.84
N GLU A 208 -18.00 -11.75 -7.50
CA GLU A 208 -17.77 -12.98 -6.76
C GLU A 208 -18.92 -13.93 -7.16
N THR A 209 -18.59 -15.02 -7.87
CA THR A 209 -19.59 -16.04 -8.15
C THR A 209 -19.93 -16.70 -6.80
N PRO A 210 -21.21 -16.68 -6.37
CA PRO A 210 -21.60 -17.22 -5.07
C PRO A 210 -21.37 -18.72 -4.95
#